data_AF-A0A800DGH7-F1
#
_entry.id   AF-A0A800DGH7-F1
#
_cell.length_a   1.000
_cell.length_b   1.000
_cell.length_c   1.000
_cell.angle_alpha   90.00
_cell.angle_beta   90.00
_cell.angle_gamma   90.00
#
_symmetry.space_group_name_H-M   'P 1'
#
loop_
_entity.id
_entity.type
_entity.pdbx_description
1 polymer ?
#
loop_
_entity_poly.entity_id
_entity_poly.type
_entity_poly.pdbx_seq_one_letter_code
_entity_poly.pdbx_strand_id
1 'polypeptide(L)' 'MKRVASVSLGSSKRDHEAEVEILGERVHVRRIGTDGD' A
#
# COMPACT_ATOMS: atom_id res chain seq x y z
N MET A 1 4.61 -0.97 -15.14
CA MET A 1 3.78 -0.39 -14.05
C MET A 1 4.18 -1.04 -12.74
N LYS A 2 4.82 -0.27 -11.84
CA LYS A 2 5.37 -0.81 -10.59
C LYS A 2 4.30 -0.80 -9.49
N ARG A 3 4.36 -1.79 -8.60
CA ARG A 3 3.42 -1.96 -7.48
C ARG A 3 4.21 -2.22 -6.20
N VAL A 4 3.86 -1.52 -5.13
CA VAL A 4 4.46 -1.69 -3.80
C VAL A 4 3.34 -1.83 -2.78
N ALA A 5 3.49 -2.79 -1.88
CA ALA A 5 2.56 -3.00 -0.77
C ALA A 5 3.32 -2.92 0.55
N SER A 6 2.85 -2.07 1.45
CA SER A 6 3.20 -2.08 2.87
C SER A 6 2.25 -3.03 3.59
N VAL A 7 2.80 -4.04 4.27
CA VAL A 7 2.02 -5.03 5.03
C VAL A 7 2.28 -4.81 6.50
N SER A 8 1.22 -4.79 7.30
CA SER A 8 1.31 -4.54 8.75
C SER A 8 0.39 -5.47 9.52
N LEU A 9 0.75 -5.83 10.75
CA LEU A 9 -0.08 -6.66 11.63
C LEU A 9 -1.40 -5.99 12.10
N GLY A 10 -1.56 -4.68 11.86
CA GLY A 10 -2.77 -3.95 12.26
C GLY A 10 -3.98 -4.21 11.36
N SER A 11 -5.14 -3.69 11.76
CA SER A 11 -6.40 -3.90 11.02
C SER A 11 -6.41 -3.34 9.60
N SER A 12 -7.08 -4.05 8.70
CA SER A 12 -7.41 -3.70 7.32
C SER A 12 -8.39 -2.52 7.22
N LYS A 13 -9.08 -2.15 8.30
CA LYS A 13 -9.97 -0.96 8.33
C LYS A 13 -9.26 0.36 7.99
N ARG A 14 -7.93 0.40 8.10
CA ARG A 14 -7.09 1.57 7.75
C ARG A 14 -6.39 1.38 6.41
N ASP A 15 -6.80 0.40 5.61
CA ASP A 15 -6.20 0.16 4.30
C ASP A 15 -6.45 1.34 3.39
N HIS A 16 -5.43 1.62 2.58
CA HIS A 16 -5.39 2.79 1.75
C HIS A 16 -4.52 2.53 0.54
N GLU A 17 -4.90 3.15 -0.58
CA GLU A 17 -4.17 3.06 -1.84
C GLU A 17 -4.03 4.42 -2.48
N ALA A 18 -2.88 4.62 -3.14
CA ALA A 18 -2.58 5.83 -3.88
C ALA A 18 -1.70 5.51 -5.08
N GLU A 19 -1.86 6.29 -6.15
CA GLU A 19 -0.89 6.34 -7.24
C GLU A 19 0.01 7.55 -7.06
N VAL A 20 1.32 7.33 -7.16
CA VAL A 20 2.33 8.38 -7.03
C VAL A 20 3.35 8.26 -8.16
N GLU A 21 3.96 9.38 -8.52
CA GLU A 21 5.08 9.41 -9.46
C GLU A 21 6.40 9.46 -8.68
N ILE A 22 7.27 8.48 -8.90
CA ILE A 22 8.57 8.38 -8.24
C ILE A 22 9.62 8.20 -9.33
N LEU A 23 10.55 9.15 -9.44
CA LEU A 23 11.63 9.13 -10.44
C LEU A 23 11.12 9.04 -11.90
N GLY A 24 9.99 9.71 -12.21
CA GLY A 24 9.39 9.69 -13.55
C GLY A 24 8.59 8.43 -13.86
N GLU A 25 8.39 7.53 -12.88
CA GLU A 25 7.59 6.32 -13.05
C GLU A 25 6.34 6.34 -12.17
N ARG A 26 5.20 5.94 -12.75
CA ARG A 26 3.95 5.70 -11.99
C ARG A 26 4.08 4.44 -11.14
N VAL A 27 3.94 4.61 -9.83
CA VAL A 27 3.96 3.55 -8.83
C VAL A 27 2.63 3.51 -8.11
N HIS A 28 2.01 2.33 -8.07
CA HIS A 28 0.83 2.08 -7.25
C HIS A 28 1.27 1.61 -5.86
N VAL A 29 0.94 2.37 -4.82
CA VAL A 29 1.34 2.12 -3.43
C VAL A 29 0.10 1.78 -2.61
N ARG A 30 0.19 0.70 -1.83
CA ARG A 30 -0.92 0.24 -0.97
C ARG A 30 -0.45 -0.07 0.44
N ARG A 31 -1.30 0.18 1.43
CA ARG A 31 -1.17 -0.33 2.78
C ARG A 31 -2.21 -1.42 3.01
N ILE A 32 -1.78 -2.58 3.50
CA ILE A 32 -2.62 -3.73 3.79
C ILE A 32 -2.39 -4.16 5.24
N GLY A 33 -3.45 -4.10 6.04
CA GLY A 33 -3.50 -4.72 7.35
C GLY A 33 -3.72 -6.23 7.25
N THR A 34 -3.12 -7.00 8.16
CA THR A 34 -3.36 -8.45 8.24
C THR A 34 -4.40 -8.83 9.29
N ASP A 35 -5.09 -7.84 9.88
CA ASP A 35 -6.14 -8.03 10.89
C ASP A 35 -5.72 -8.92 12.06
N GLY A 36 -4.45 -8.82 12.49
CA GLY A 36 -3.92 -9.67 13.57
C GLY A 36 -4.85 -9.67 14.79
N ASP A 37 -5.48 -10.82 15.02
CA ASP A 37 -6.21 -11.17 16.26
C ASP A 37 -5.25 -11.39 17.42
#